data_AF-A0A6J6WJ32-F1
#
_entry.id   AF-A0A6J6WJ32-F1
#
_cell.length_a   1.000
_cell.length_b   1.000
_cell.length_c   1.000
_cell.angle_alpha   90.00
_cell.angle_beta   90.00
_cell.angle_gamma   90.00
#
_symmetry.space_group_name_H-M   'P 1'
#
loop_
_entity.id
_entity.type
_entity.pdbx_description
1 polymer ?
#
loop_
_entity_poly.entity_id
_entity_poly.type
_entity_poly.pdbx_seq_one_letter_code
_entity_poly.pdbx_strand_id
1 'polypeptide(L)'
;MNKLRGLLKASHFGPTLLVTAIAWFFAAHYWWEGPAYLIAFGVFTGQLVVGWSNDLYDYADDLKHNRVNKPLVAGSITAGYLKRWLLFMTPFSFVANLLGPLGFRGGLVYMFGISMGVAYNFYFKYNAFSWLPYALAFAALPSCIAISKDLNPPLWMWLGGAIFGTAAHFINVIKDMDQDRASGIGGAPQRIGKRNSIVVAAVLTALGALIVFLFN
;
A
#
# COMPACT_ATOMS: atom_id res chain seq x y z
N MET A 1 2.52 26.32 -5.48
CA MET A 1 1.81 25.22 -4.78
C MET A 1 2.44 25.05 -3.40
N ASN A 2 1.66 24.91 -2.32
CA ASN A 2 2.21 24.70 -0.96
C ASN A 2 2.98 23.36 -0.91
N LYS A 3 4.19 23.33 -0.33
CA LYS A 3 5.04 22.13 -0.16
C LYS A 3 4.27 20.96 0.47
N LEU A 4 3.36 21.25 1.40
CA LEU A 4 2.47 20.25 2.00
C LEU A 4 1.63 19.51 0.96
N ARG A 5 1.01 20.24 0.02
CA ARG A 5 0.24 19.62 -1.09
C ARG A 5 1.14 18.76 -1.98
N GLY A 6 2.40 19.14 -2.16
CA GLY A 6 3.39 18.34 -2.88
C GLY A 6 3.64 16.99 -2.19
N LEU A 7 3.86 17.00 -0.86
CA LEU A 7 4.04 15.78 -0.06
C LEU A 7 2.81 14.86 -0.08
N LEU A 8 1.61 15.44 0.02
CA LEU A 8 0.36 14.68 -0.05
C LEU A 8 0.16 14.05 -1.43
N LYS A 9 0.46 14.78 -2.51
CA LYS A 9 0.42 14.19 -3.86
C LYS A 9 1.43 13.05 -4.01
N ALA A 10 2.66 13.24 -3.52
CA ALA A 10 3.72 12.24 -3.59
C ALA A 10 3.39 10.99 -2.77
N SER A 11 2.55 11.10 -1.74
CA SER A 11 2.12 9.93 -0.96
C SER A 11 1.00 9.13 -1.63
N HIS A 12 0.55 9.53 -2.82
CA HIS A 12 -0.66 8.97 -3.43
C HIS A 12 -1.85 9.09 -2.46
N PHE A 13 -2.19 10.34 -2.12
CA PHE A 13 -3.10 10.65 -1.00
C PHE A 13 -4.41 9.85 -0.96
N GLY A 14 -5.05 9.63 -2.11
CA GLY A 14 -6.30 8.84 -2.19
C GLY A 14 -6.13 7.41 -1.66
N PRO A 15 -5.26 6.59 -2.28
CA PRO A 15 -4.90 5.27 -1.75
C PRO A 15 -4.42 5.29 -0.30
N THR A 16 -3.57 6.25 0.07
CA THR A 16 -3.09 6.39 1.45
C THR A 16 -4.25 6.58 2.44
N LEU A 17 -5.21 7.45 2.14
CA LEU A 17 -6.39 7.67 2.98
C LEU A 17 -7.28 6.43 3.04
N LEU A 18 -7.46 5.71 1.94
CA LEU A 18 -8.27 4.49 1.91
C LEU A 18 -7.70 3.42 2.84
N VAL A 19 -6.40 3.13 2.74
CA VAL A 19 -5.72 2.16 3.61
C VAL A 19 -5.77 2.59 5.08
N THR A 20 -5.55 3.88 5.33
CA THR A 20 -5.65 4.48 6.68
C THR A 20 -7.06 4.34 7.26
N ALA A 21 -8.10 4.58 6.46
CA ALA A 21 -9.49 4.48 6.88
C ALA A 21 -9.89 3.02 7.16
N ILE A 22 -9.44 2.07 6.34
CA ILE A 22 -9.65 0.63 6.57
C ILE A 22 -8.99 0.21 7.90
N ALA A 23 -7.74 0.64 8.13
CA ALA A 23 -7.06 0.36 9.39
C ALA A 23 -7.79 0.96 10.59
N TRP A 24 -8.26 2.21 10.47
CA TRP A 24 -9.06 2.84 11.51
C TRP A 24 -10.35 2.06 11.78
N PHE A 25 -11.07 1.63 10.75
CA PHE A 25 -12.31 0.85 10.89
C PHE A 25 -12.08 -0.45 11.67
N PHE A 26 -11.04 -1.21 11.32
CA PHE A 26 -10.68 -2.41 12.07
C PHE A 26 -10.21 -2.08 13.49
N ALA A 27 -9.40 -1.03 13.66
CA ALA A 27 -8.93 -0.65 14.97
C ALA A 27 -10.08 -0.20 15.88
N ALA A 28 -11.07 0.53 15.37
CA ALA A 28 -12.26 0.94 16.11
C ALA A 28 -13.16 -0.25 16.49
N HIS A 29 -13.07 -1.38 15.77
CA HIS A 29 -13.74 -2.61 16.15
C HIS A 29 -13.05 -3.33 17.33
N TYR A 30 -11.71 -3.34 17.36
CA TYR A 30 -10.91 -4.08 18.36
C TYR A 30 -10.45 -3.23 19.57
N TRP A 31 -10.45 -1.91 19.43
CA TRP A 31 -9.98 -0.95 20.41
C TRP A 31 -11.00 0.16 20.62
N TRP A 32 -10.88 0.85 21.76
CA TRP A 32 -11.57 2.13 21.95
C TRP A 32 -10.92 3.24 21.09
N GLU A 33 -11.60 4.38 21.01
CA GLU A 33 -11.34 5.46 20.05
C GLU A 33 -9.87 5.94 20.00
N GLY A 34 -9.22 6.13 21.14
CA GLY A 34 -7.85 6.67 21.23
C GLY A 34 -6.81 5.81 20.51
N PRO A 35 -6.62 4.54 20.90
CA PRO A 35 -5.75 3.60 20.19
C PRO A 35 -6.13 3.43 18.73
N ALA A 36 -7.42 3.48 18.37
CA ALA A 36 -7.84 3.39 16.98
C ALA A 36 -7.29 4.54 16.12
N TYR A 37 -7.33 5.79 16.62
CA TYR A 37 -6.71 6.92 15.95
C TYR A 37 -5.18 6.82 15.88
N LEU A 38 -4.53 6.34 16.95
CA LEU A 38 -3.08 6.15 16.96
C LEU A 38 -2.62 5.05 15.98
N ILE A 39 -3.38 3.95 15.87
CA ILE A 39 -3.15 2.89 14.87
C ILE A 39 -3.33 3.46 13.47
N ALA A 40 -4.41 4.20 13.21
CA ALA A 40 -4.64 4.83 11.91
C ALA A 40 -3.50 5.79 11.54
N PHE A 41 -3.03 6.60 12.48
CA PHE A 41 -1.87 7.47 12.29
C PHE A 41 -0.58 6.68 12.03
N GLY A 42 -0.32 5.62 12.79
CA GLY A 42 0.80 4.70 12.55
C GLY A 42 0.75 4.11 11.15
N VAL A 43 -0.44 3.68 10.70
CA VAL A 43 -0.66 3.18 9.35
C VAL A 43 -0.38 4.25 8.30
N PHE A 44 -0.96 5.44 8.48
CA PHE A 44 -0.74 6.59 7.60
C PHE A 44 0.75 6.88 7.38
N THR A 45 1.56 6.87 8.45
CA THR A 45 3.01 7.11 8.34
C THR A 45 3.73 6.06 7.50
N GLY A 46 3.31 4.79 7.58
CA GLY A 46 3.85 3.73 6.75
C GLY A 46 3.45 3.88 5.28
N GLN A 47 2.22 4.32 5.02
CA GLN A 47 1.76 4.63 3.65
C GLN A 47 2.54 5.81 3.04
N LEU A 48 2.93 6.80 3.84
CA LEU A 48 3.83 7.87 3.39
C LEU A 48 5.18 7.30 2.91
N VAL A 49 5.77 6.33 3.64
CA VAL A 49 7.02 5.66 3.23
C VAL A 49 6.85 4.96 1.88
N VAL A 50 5.77 4.21 1.70
CA VAL A 50 5.49 3.49 0.44
C VAL A 50 5.29 4.47 -0.72
N GLY A 51 4.43 5.49 -0.56
CA GLY A 51 4.15 6.46 -1.61
C GLY A 51 5.37 7.31 -1.97
N TRP A 52 6.08 7.85 -0.98
CA TRP A 52 7.24 8.70 -1.25
C TRP A 52 8.42 7.93 -1.83
N SER A 53 8.63 6.68 -1.42
CA SER A 53 9.65 5.82 -2.06
C SER A 53 9.28 5.49 -3.50
N ASN A 54 8.00 5.27 -3.81
CA ASN A 54 7.52 5.11 -5.19
C ASN A 54 7.83 6.35 -6.03
N ASP A 55 7.36 7.53 -5.59
CA ASP A 55 7.47 8.76 -6.37
C ASP A 55 8.95 9.16 -6.60
N LEU A 56 9.84 8.90 -5.63
CA LEU A 56 11.28 9.11 -5.80
C LEU A 56 11.90 8.14 -6.79
N TYR A 57 11.52 6.87 -6.75
CA TYR A 57 12.08 5.84 -7.62
C TYR A 57 11.59 6.02 -9.07
N ASP A 58 10.32 6.37 -9.24
CA ASP A 58 9.69 6.55 -10.55
C ASP A 58 9.96 7.91 -11.18
N TYR A 59 10.68 8.80 -10.49
CA TYR A 59 10.87 10.18 -10.94
C TYR A 59 11.48 10.29 -12.34
N ALA A 60 12.50 9.49 -12.67
CA ALA A 60 13.14 9.53 -13.98
C ALA A 60 12.18 9.10 -15.12
N ASP A 61 11.40 8.05 -14.88
CA ASP A 61 10.40 7.56 -15.82
C ASP A 61 9.21 8.52 -15.93
N ASP A 62 8.78 9.10 -14.82
CA ASP A 62 7.71 10.10 -14.78
C ASP A 62 8.11 11.37 -15.55
N LEU A 63 9.39 11.77 -15.48
CA LEU A 63 9.94 12.87 -16.26
C LEU A 63 9.96 12.53 -17.76
N LYS A 64 10.40 11.31 -18.12
CA LYS A 64 10.43 10.83 -19.52
C LYS A 64 9.05 10.83 -20.17
N HIS A 65 8.00 10.53 -19.40
CA HIS A 65 6.60 10.51 -19.88
C HIS A 65 5.84 11.83 -19.65
N ASN A 66 6.53 12.90 -19.20
CA ASN A 66 5.95 14.21 -18.93
C ASN A 66 4.70 14.15 -18.02
N ARG A 67 4.74 13.33 -16.96
CA ARG A 67 3.64 13.16 -16.00
C ARG A 67 3.54 14.36 -15.05
N VAL A 68 3.16 15.53 -15.59
CA VAL A 68 3.08 16.82 -14.86
C VAL A 68 2.06 16.85 -13.72
N ASN A 69 1.20 15.82 -13.60
CA ASN A 69 0.36 15.61 -12.43
C ASN A 69 1.17 15.20 -11.18
N LYS A 70 2.35 14.60 -11.37
CA LYS A 70 3.28 14.19 -10.31
C LYS A 70 4.02 15.40 -9.74
N PRO A 71 4.18 15.48 -8.41
CA PRO A 71 4.66 16.70 -7.75
C PRO A 71 6.14 17.00 -8.00
N LEU A 72 6.97 15.98 -8.25
CA LEU A 72 8.38 16.12 -8.61
C LEU A 72 8.55 16.64 -10.04
N VAL A 73 7.81 16.08 -11.01
CA VAL A 73 7.81 16.52 -12.41
C VAL A 73 7.28 17.95 -12.53
N ALA A 74 6.23 18.29 -11.76
CA ALA A 74 5.69 19.65 -11.70
C ALA A 74 6.61 20.68 -11.01
N GLY A 75 7.75 20.26 -10.43
CA GLY A 75 8.65 21.13 -9.67
C GLY A 75 8.05 21.69 -8.37
N SER A 76 6.92 21.16 -7.91
CA SER A 76 6.23 21.67 -6.72
C SER A 76 6.94 21.32 -5.40
N ILE A 77 7.73 20.23 -5.42
CA ILE A 77 8.72 19.84 -4.43
C ILE A 77 9.92 19.24 -5.16
N THR A 78 11.10 19.26 -4.54
CA THR A 78 12.31 18.66 -5.11
C THR A 78 12.51 17.23 -4.63
N ALA A 79 13.21 16.41 -5.41
CA ALA A 79 13.58 15.04 -5.00
C ALA A 79 14.40 15.05 -3.69
N GLY A 80 15.30 16.01 -3.51
CA GLY A 80 16.06 16.18 -2.28
C GLY A 80 15.18 16.49 -1.06
N TYR A 81 14.12 17.28 -1.23
CA TYR A 81 13.15 17.57 -0.17
C TYR A 81 12.36 16.32 0.22
N LEU A 82 11.84 15.58 -0.76
CA LEU A 82 11.09 14.35 -0.52
C LEU A 82 11.97 13.26 0.12
N LYS A 83 13.23 13.13 -0.31
CA LYS A 83 14.20 12.19 0.26
C LYS A 83 14.45 12.45 1.75
N ARG A 84 14.59 13.71 2.17
CA ARG A 84 14.75 14.05 3.61
C ARG A 84 13.55 13.63 4.44
N TRP A 85 12.34 13.85 3.91
CA TRP A 85 11.11 13.41 4.56
C TRP A 85 11.01 11.89 4.63
N LEU A 86 11.37 11.18 3.56
CA LEU A 86 11.41 9.71 3.57
C LEU A 86 12.42 9.17 4.58
N LEU A 87 13.61 9.75 4.67
CA LEU A 87 14.66 9.39 5.64
C LEU A 87 14.19 9.55 7.09
N PHE A 88 13.41 10.59 7.38
CA PHE A 88 12.82 10.79 8.71
C PHE A 88 11.63 9.85 8.96
N MET A 89 10.73 9.73 7.98
CA MET A 89 9.46 9.02 8.15
C MET A 89 9.64 7.51 8.27
N THR A 90 10.68 6.95 7.65
CA THR A 90 10.97 5.52 7.72
C THR A 90 11.22 5.03 9.16
N PRO A 91 12.22 5.56 9.91
CA PRO A 91 12.41 5.17 11.31
C PRO A 91 11.26 5.64 12.21
N PHE A 92 10.67 6.81 11.95
CA PHE A 92 9.52 7.28 12.71
C PHE A 92 8.34 6.31 12.64
N SER A 93 7.99 5.85 11.43
CA SER A 93 6.91 4.90 11.22
C SER A 93 7.18 3.56 11.90
N PHE A 94 8.44 3.09 11.87
CA PHE A 94 8.84 1.88 12.56
C PHE A 94 8.62 2.00 14.08
N VAL A 95 9.12 3.08 14.69
CA VAL A 95 8.96 3.34 16.13
C VAL A 95 7.49 3.53 16.51
N ALA A 96 6.74 4.33 15.74
CA ALA A 96 5.33 4.61 16.01
C ALA A 96 4.46 3.34 15.97
N ASN A 97 4.74 2.41 15.05
CA ASN A 97 3.96 1.17 14.95
C ASN A 97 4.41 0.10 15.95
N LEU A 98 5.70 0.02 16.30
CA LEU A 98 6.19 -0.99 17.25
C LEU A 98 5.92 -0.62 18.71
N LEU A 99 6.05 0.67 19.05
CA LEU A 99 5.83 1.17 20.41
C LEU A 99 4.43 1.76 20.62
N GLY A 100 3.64 1.85 19.54
CA GLY A 100 2.24 2.26 19.60
C GLY A 100 1.29 1.11 19.95
N PRO A 101 -0.03 1.29 19.77
CA PRO A 101 -1.02 0.30 20.20
C PRO A 101 -1.02 -1.01 19.41
N LEU A 102 -0.38 -1.06 18.23
CA LEU A 102 -0.16 -2.34 17.55
C LEU A 102 0.80 -3.26 18.33
N GLY A 103 1.58 -2.69 19.25
CA GLY A 103 2.62 -3.39 20.00
C GLY A 103 3.69 -3.99 19.08
N PHE A 104 4.59 -4.77 19.67
CA PHE A 104 5.70 -5.34 18.91
C PHE A 104 5.23 -6.35 17.85
N ARG A 105 4.31 -7.26 18.20
CA ARG A 105 3.83 -8.31 17.29
C ARG A 105 3.01 -7.75 16.13
N GLY A 106 1.97 -6.97 16.42
CA GLY A 106 1.16 -6.32 15.38
C GLY A 106 1.99 -5.32 14.57
N GLY A 107 2.82 -4.53 15.25
CA GLY A 107 3.72 -3.56 14.61
C GLY A 107 4.64 -4.21 13.58
N LEU A 108 5.27 -5.35 13.91
CA LEU A 108 6.12 -6.08 12.96
C LEU A 108 5.33 -6.62 11.77
N VAL A 109 4.12 -7.14 11.96
CA VAL A 109 3.26 -7.60 10.85
C VAL A 109 2.89 -6.44 9.93
N TYR A 110 2.57 -5.27 10.49
CA TYR A 110 2.32 -4.07 9.69
C TYR A 110 3.58 -3.62 8.93
N MET A 111 4.74 -3.57 9.60
CA MET A 111 6.00 -3.20 8.97
C MET A 111 6.42 -4.19 7.88
N PHE A 112 6.09 -5.48 8.01
CA PHE A 112 6.21 -6.44 6.93
C PHE A 112 5.36 -6.04 5.72
N GLY A 113 4.10 -5.66 5.92
CA GLY A 113 3.25 -5.13 4.85
C GLY A 113 3.83 -3.88 4.16
N ILE A 114 4.41 -2.95 4.93
CA ILE A 114 5.13 -1.79 4.38
C ILE A 114 6.35 -2.22 3.56
N SER A 115 7.13 -3.19 4.06
CA SER A 115 8.28 -3.72 3.33
C SER A 115 7.88 -4.34 1.99
N MET A 116 6.70 -4.96 1.91
CA MET A 116 6.14 -5.47 0.65
C MET A 116 5.78 -4.35 -0.31
N GLY A 117 5.13 -3.28 0.17
CA GLY A 117 4.87 -2.09 -0.66
C GLY A 117 6.14 -1.45 -1.22
N VAL A 118 7.18 -1.34 -0.39
CA VAL A 118 8.50 -0.86 -0.81
C VAL A 118 9.15 -1.82 -1.80
N ALA A 119 9.17 -3.13 -1.51
CA ALA A 119 9.73 -4.15 -2.41
C ALA A 119 9.00 -4.19 -3.76
N TYR A 120 7.70 -3.90 -3.79
CA TYR A 120 6.94 -3.73 -5.03
C TYR A 120 7.49 -2.61 -5.89
N ASN A 121 7.74 -1.44 -5.28
CA ASN A 121 8.27 -0.28 -5.99
C ASN A 121 9.61 -0.56 -6.67
N PHE A 122 10.51 -1.28 -5.98
CA PHE A 122 11.88 -1.47 -6.44
C PHE A 122 12.11 -2.76 -7.27
N TYR A 123 11.27 -3.79 -7.11
CA TYR A 123 11.57 -5.11 -7.66
C TYR A 123 10.35 -5.80 -8.29
N PHE A 124 9.29 -6.02 -7.50
CA PHE A 124 8.23 -6.94 -7.94
C PHE A 124 7.39 -6.40 -9.10
N LYS A 125 7.23 -5.08 -9.24
CA LYS A 125 6.47 -4.51 -10.36
C LYS A 125 7.05 -4.87 -11.74
N TYR A 126 8.33 -5.23 -11.81
CA TYR A 126 9.02 -5.60 -13.04
C TYR A 126 8.89 -7.09 -13.42
N ASN A 127 8.32 -7.94 -12.55
CA ASN A 127 8.32 -9.40 -12.77
C ASN A 127 6.97 -10.08 -12.52
N ALA A 128 6.88 -11.37 -12.84
CA ALA A 128 5.65 -12.17 -12.78
C ALA A 128 4.99 -12.17 -11.39
N PHE A 129 5.77 -11.96 -10.34
CA PHE A 129 5.33 -12.02 -8.96
C PHE A 129 4.85 -10.66 -8.43
N SER A 130 4.58 -9.68 -9.32
CA SER A 130 4.06 -8.35 -8.97
C SER A 130 2.83 -8.35 -8.06
N TRP A 131 2.05 -9.42 -8.08
CA TRP A 131 0.84 -9.58 -7.27
C TRP A 131 1.14 -9.97 -5.81
N LEU A 132 2.26 -10.63 -5.55
CA LEU A 132 2.59 -11.21 -4.25
C LEU A 132 2.72 -10.14 -3.14
N PRO A 133 3.39 -8.99 -3.36
CA PRO A 133 3.44 -7.94 -2.35
C PRO A 133 2.07 -7.41 -1.94
N TYR A 134 1.15 -7.25 -2.89
CA TYR A 134 -0.21 -6.82 -2.59
C TYR A 134 -0.96 -7.85 -1.76
N ALA A 135 -0.85 -9.13 -2.13
CA ALA A 135 -1.45 -10.22 -1.36
C ALA A 135 -0.96 -10.20 0.10
N LEU A 136 0.36 -10.12 0.29
CA LEU A 136 0.97 -10.14 1.62
C LEU A 136 0.64 -8.87 2.44
N ALA A 137 0.66 -7.69 1.81
CA ALA A 137 0.36 -6.43 2.50
C ALA A 137 -1.12 -6.35 2.92
N PHE A 138 -2.05 -6.78 2.05
CA PHE A 138 -3.47 -6.77 2.37
C PHE A 138 -3.84 -7.86 3.39
N ALA A 139 -3.15 -8.99 3.40
CA ALA A 139 -3.28 -9.99 4.46
C ALA A 139 -2.80 -9.45 5.82
N ALA A 140 -1.68 -8.71 5.80
CA ALA A 140 -1.05 -8.18 7.00
C ALA A 140 -1.87 -7.07 7.69
N LEU A 141 -2.53 -6.20 6.93
CA LEU A 141 -3.19 -5.01 7.46
C LEU A 141 -4.31 -5.29 8.50
N PRO A 142 -5.33 -6.11 8.24
CA PRO A 142 -6.33 -6.43 9.27
C PRO A 142 -5.73 -7.35 10.33
N SER A 143 -4.86 -8.28 9.94
CA SER A 143 -4.26 -9.27 10.83
C SER A 143 -3.40 -8.63 11.91
N CYS A 144 -2.67 -7.55 11.61
CA CYS A 144 -1.82 -6.87 12.59
C CYS A 144 -2.62 -6.26 13.75
N ILE A 145 -3.86 -5.84 13.49
CA ILE A 145 -4.76 -5.25 14.48
C ILE A 145 -5.35 -6.33 15.39
N ALA A 146 -5.73 -7.49 14.83
CA ALA A 146 -6.15 -8.63 15.64
C ALA A 146 -4.99 -9.15 16.52
N ILE A 147 -3.80 -9.29 15.93
CA ILE A 147 -2.58 -9.71 16.65
C ILE A 147 -2.20 -8.73 17.76
N SER A 148 -2.46 -7.42 17.60
CA SER A 148 -2.19 -6.46 18.68
C SER A 148 -3.08 -6.62 19.91
N LYS A 149 -4.16 -7.40 19.79
CA LYS A 149 -5.03 -7.83 20.89
C LYS A 149 -4.73 -9.26 21.35
N ASP A 150 -3.61 -9.83 20.93
CA ASP A 150 -3.24 -11.25 21.15
C ASP A 150 -4.32 -12.23 20.64
N LEU A 151 -5.09 -11.81 19.62
CA LEU A 151 -6.05 -12.67 18.94
C LEU A 151 -5.39 -13.34 17.74
N ASN A 152 -5.77 -14.58 17.49
CA ASN A 152 -5.46 -15.25 16.22
C ASN A 152 -6.34 -14.65 15.12
N PRO A 153 -5.75 -14.08 14.04
CA PRO A 153 -6.56 -13.55 12.94
C PRO A 153 -7.41 -14.67 12.33
N PRO A 154 -8.73 -14.48 12.18
CA PRO A 154 -9.58 -15.43 11.49
C PRO A 154 -9.14 -15.58 10.02
N LEU A 155 -9.48 -16.72 9.42
CA LEU A 155 -9.04 -17.10 8.07
C LEU A 155 -9.28 -15.99 7.03
N TRP A 156 -10.42 -15.32 7.11
CA TRP A 156 -10.78 -14.29 6.15
C TRP A 156 -9.82 -13.09 6.16
N MET A 157 -9.19 -12.75 7.31
CA MET A 157 -8.30 -11.58 7.39
C MET A 157 -7.08 -11.76 6.52
N TRP A 158 -6.43 -12.93 6.59
CA TRP A 158 -5.20 -13.16 5.85
C TRP A 158 -5.47 -13.75 4.46
N LEU A 159 -6.39 -14.72 4.32
CA LEU A 159 -6.69 -15.30 3.01
C LEU A 159 -7.56 -14.37 2.16
N GLY A 160 -8.64 -13.83 2.74
CA GLY A 160 -9.51 -12.87 2.06
C GLY A 160 -8.75 -11.58 1.75
N GLY A 161 -7.95 -11.08 2.71
CA GLY A 161 -7.02 -9.98 2.49
C GLY A 161 -6.08 -10.24 1.32
N ALA A 162 -5.41 -11.39 1.27
CA ALA A 162 -4.50 -11.74 0.17
C ALA A 162 -5.19 -11.76 -1.20
N ILE A 163 -6.40 -12.31 -1.27
CA ILE A 163 -7.20 -12.37 -2.50
C ILE A 163 -7.63 -10.96 -2.94
N PHE A 164 -8.13 -10.14 -2.04
CA PHE A 164 -8.51 -8.76 -2.35
C PHE A 164 -7.31 -7.89 -2.73
N GLY A 165 -6.16 -8.06 -2.07
CA GLY A 165 -4.93 -7.37 -2.44
C GLY A 165 -4.49 -7.73 -3.84
N THR A 166 -4.52 -9.02 -4.18
CA THR A 166 -4.26 -9.50 -5.54
C THR A 166 -5.23 -8.85 -6.53
N ALA A 167 -6.54 -8.87 -6.27
CA ALA A 167 -7.53 -8.21 -7.13
C ALA A 167 -7.24 -6.71 -7.31
N ALA A 168 -6.94 -6.01 -6.21
CA ALA A 168 -6.60 -4.59 -6.22
C ALA A 168 -5.37 -4.30 -7.08
N HIS A 169 -4.32 -5.14 -7.02
CA HIS A 169 -3.15 -5.03 -7.90
C HIS A 169 -3.53 -5.09 -9.38
N PHE A 170 -4.33 -6.10 -9.76
CA PHE A 170 -4.78 -6.28 -11.14
C PHE A 170 -5.61 -5.09 -11.65
N ILE A 171 -6.39 -4.43 -10.78
CA ILE A 171 -7.13 -3.21 -11.14
C ILE A 171 -6.21 -2.00 -11.22
N ASN A 172 -5.33 -1.82 -10.21
CA ASN A 172 -4.53 -0.62 -10.03
C ASN A 172 -3.62 -0.34 -11.24
N VAL A 173 -3.05 -1.39 -11.84
CA VAL A 173 -2.12 -1.23 -12.96
C VAL A 173 -2.79 -1.06 -14.33
N ILE A 174 -4.13 -1.19 -14.44
CA ILE A 174 -4.82 -1.09 -15.73
C ILE A 174 -4.75 0.32 -16.32
N LYS A 175 -4.85 1.33 -15.46
CA LYS A 175 -4.96 2.73 -15.90
C LYS A 175 -3.74 3.16 -16.71
N ASP A 176 -2.54 2.80 -16.25
CA ASP A 176 -1.27 3.26 -16.78
C ASP A 176 -0.49 2.15 -17.51
N MET A 177 -1.12 1.00 -17.78
CA MET A 177 -0.50 -0.23 -18.30
C MET A 177 0.41 -0.04 -19.52
N ASP A 178 -0.03 0.75 -20.52
CA ASP A 178 0.73 0.92 -21.76
C ASP A 178 1.99 1.77 -21.56
N GLN A 179 1.90 2.82 -20.73
CA GLN A 179 3.05 3.64 -20.36
C GLN A 179 4.02 2.86 -19.47
N ASP A 180 3.49 2.08 -18.53
CA ASP A 180 4.28 1.25 -17.62
C ASP A 180 5.09 0.19 -18.40
N ARG A 181 4.50 -0.43 -19.42
CA ARG A 181 5.21 -1.35 -20.33
C ARG A 181 6.35 -0.64 -21.07
N ALA A 182 6.15 0.60 -21.51
CA ALA A 182 7.20 1.40 -22.16
C ALA A 182 8.36 1.76 -21.21
N SER A 183 8.10 1.79 -19.89
CA SER A 183 9.11 1.89 -18.82
C SER A 183 9.70 0.53 -18.38
N GLY A 184 9.38 -0.57 -19.06
CA GLY A 184 9.86 -1.90 -18.71
C GLY A 184 9.15 -2.55 -17.51
N ILE A 185 8.07 -1.96 -17.00
CA ILE A 185 7.23 -2.56 -15.96
C ILE A 185 6.43 -3.71 -16.58
N GLY A 186 6.74 -4.93 -16.14
CA GLY A 186 6.25 -6.17 -16.72
C GLY A 186 5.65 -7.12 -15.69
N GLY A 187 4.76 -6.61 -14.82
CA GLY A 187 4.03 -7.41 -13.84
C GLY A 187 3.10 -8.46 -14.45
N ALA A 188 2.58 -9.38 -13.63
CA ALA A 188 1.59 -10.37 -14.08
C ALA A 188 0.38 -9.75 -14.84
N PRO A 189 -0.25 -8.66 -14.37
CA PRO A 189 -1.35 -8.04 -15.11
C PRO A 189 -0.90 -7.51 -16.49
N GLN A 190 0.28 -6.89 -16.55
CA GLN A 190 0.86 -6.40 -17.81
C GLN A 190 1.14 -7.55 -18.79
N ARG A 191 1.43 -8.77 -18.34
CA ARG A 191 1.68 -9.92 -19.23
C ARG A 191 0.41 -10.52 -19.80
N ILE A 192 -0.66 -10.59 -19.02
CA ILE A 192 -1.94 -11.15 -19.47
C ILE A 192 -2.83 -10.11 -20.18
N GLY A 193 -2.47 -8.82 -20.07
CA GLY A 193 -3.15 -7.72 -20.73
C GLY A 193 -4.41 -7.24 -20.00
N LYS A 194 -4.92 -6.09 -20.44
CA LYS A 194 -6.00 -5.34 -19.77
C LYS A 194 -7.29 -6.16 -19.58
N ARG A 195 -7.80 -6.81 -20.63
CA ARG A 195 -9.06 -7.57 -20.57
C ARG A 195 -8.97 -8.72 -19.57
N ASN A 196 -7.92 -9.54 -19.65
CA ASN A 196 -7.75 -10.66 -18.73
C ASN A 196 -7.48 -10.18 -17.30
N SER A 197 -6.80 -9.05 -17.13
CA SER A 197 -6.61 -8.44 -15.81
C SER A 197 -7.93 -8.03 -15.15
N ILE A 198 -8.87 -7.48 -15.91
CA ILE A 198 -10.23 -7.16 -15.42
C ILE A 198 -10.95 -8.45 -14.98
N VAL A 199 -10.91 -9.49 -15.81
CA VAL A 199 -11.57 -10.78 -15.51
C VAL A 199 -10.98 -11.40 -14.25
N VAL A 200 -9.65 -11.46 -14.14
CA VAL A 200 -8.95 -11.98 -12.95
C VAL A 200 -9.32 -11.18 -11.71
N ALA A 201 -9.33 -9.85 -11.79
CA ALA A 201 -9.73 -9.01 -10.66
C ALA A 201 -11.19 -9.25 -10.23
N ALA A 202 -12.12 -9.40 -11.17
CA ALA A 202 -13.52 -9.67 -10.88
C ALA A 202 -13.70 -11.04 -10.19
N VAL A 203 -13.04 -12.09 -10.72
CA VAL A 203 -13.07 -13.43 -10.13
C VAL A 203 -12.48 -13.43 -8.73
N LEU A 204 -11.30 -12.82 -8.55
CA LEU A 204 -10.67 -12.73 -7.23
C LEU A 204 -11.53 -11.93 -6.25
N THR A 205 -12.16 -10.84 -6.67
CA THR A 205 -13.07 -10.07 -5.81
C THR A 205 -14.25 -10.94 -5.34
N ALA A 206 -14.86 -11.71 -6.23
CA ALA A 206 -15.95 -12.63 -5.87
C ALA A 206 -15.47 -13.73 -4.91
N LEU A 207 -14.30 -14.31 -5.15
CA LEU A 207 -13.68 -15.30 -4.26
C LEU A 207 -13.35 -14.70 -2.89
N GLY A 208 -12.81 -13.49 -2.83
CA GLY A 208 -12.52 -12.78 -1.58
C GLY A 208 -13.80 -12.55 -0.77
N ALA A 209 -14.88 -12.13 -1.43
CA ALA A 209 -16.19 -11.96 -0.80
C ALA A 209 -16.74 -13.29 -0.27
N LEU A 210 -16.59 -14.38 -1.03
CA LEU A 210 -16.98 -15.72 -0.59
C LEU A 210 -16.18 -16.16 0.64
N ILE A 211 -14.86 -15.93 0.67
CA ILE A 211 -14.02 -16.24 1.83
C ILE A 211 -14.46 -15.45 3.07
N VAL A 212 -14.78 -14.16 2.92
CA VAL A 212 -15.33 -13.37 4.03
C VAL A 212 -16.69 -13.91 4.49
N PHE A 213 -17.58 -14.27 3.55
CA PHE A 213 -18.89 -14.82 3.90
C PHE A 213 -18.80 -16.14 4.66
N LEU A 214 -17.91 -17.05 4.24
CA LEU A 214 -17.78 -18.39 4.83
C LEU A 214 -17.03 -18.40 6.16
N PHE A 215 -16.16 -17.41 6.41
CA PHE A 215 -15.20 -17.48 7.51
C PHE A 215 -15.17 -16.25 8.44
N ASN A 216 -16.02 -15.23 8.25
CA ASN A 216 -16.14 -14.12 9.21
C ASN A 216 -16.77 -14.54 10.54
#